data_AF-A0A3D1VPZ7-F1
#
_entry.id   AF-A0A3D1VPZ7-F1
#
_cell.length_a   1.000
_cell.length_b   1.000
_cell.length_c   1.000
_cell.angle_alpha   90.00
_cell.angle_beta   90.00
_cell.angle_gamma   90.00
#
_symmetry.space_group_name_H-M   'P 1'
#
loop_
_entity.id
_entity.type
_entity.pdbx_description
1 polymer ?
#
loop_
_entity_poly.entity_id
_entity_poly.type
_entity_poly.pdbx_seq_one_letter_code
_entity_poly.pdbx_strand_id
1 'polypeptide(L)'
;MVTHKPTAVCFSGLDPSGGAGLLRDLSTLYDHPLHVMAVLTSETVQSSDECFEIKSPACAPATTFSKLAPILPGTWGAKLGLLAISADELSRLMGELAHLPPRYLIWDPILNPSQGVGLHSNGSLLDMAKQIGSARRSDCDWVISPNWIEFKALTSATDSMEPKDLINASRSIFNLGFSCLWLKGGHGMGESIRDYWITNNDCVAIATHERNPVKPRGTGCFLSSSWLAYRLQGLNGLESARQATDDLQKLWSTSDVLPGGTRPILGLR
;
A
#
# COMPACT_ATOMS: atom_id res chain seq x y z
N MET A 1 -5.59 -27.10 -20.14
CA MET A 1 -6.17 -26.16 -19.16
C MET A 1 -5.65 -24.78 -19.49
N VAL A 2 -6.52 -23.78 -19.66
CA VAL A 2 -6.06 -22.40 -19.82
C VAL A 2 -5.54 -21.95 -18.46
N THR A 3 -4.23 -21.82 -18.32
CA THR A 3 -3.62 -21.24 -17.12
C THR A 3 -3.87 -19.75 -17.16
N HIS A 4 -4.90 -19.28 -16.43
CA HIS A 4 -5.16 -17.86 -16.31
C HIS A 4 -4.03 -17.22 -15.49
N LYS A 5 -3.41 -16.16 -16.03
CA LYS A 5 -2.45 -15.34 -15.28
C LYS A 5 -3.14 -14.79 -14.03
N PRO A 6 -2.49 -14.78 -12.85
CA PRO A 6 -3.08 -14.14 -11.68
C PRO A 6 -3.32 -12.65 -11.93
N THR A 7 -4.37 -12.10 -11.32
CA THR A 7 -4.72 -10.68 -11.47
C THR A 7 -4.39 -9.88 -10.22
N ALA A 8 -3.74 -8.73 -10.39
CA ALA A 8 -3.62 -7.70 -9.37
C ALA A 8 -4.65 -6.60 -9.62
N VAL A 9 -5.46 -6.26 -8.62
CA VAL A 9 -6.43 -5.15 -8.68
C VAL A 9 -5.97 -4.03 -7.75
N CYS A 10 -5.65 -2.87 -8.32
CA CYS A 10 -5.17 -1.71 -7.57
C CYS A 10 -6.31 -0.73 -7.30
N PHE A 11 -6.58 -0.45 -6.03
CA PHE A 11 -7.55 0.53 -5.56
C PHE A 11 -6.77 1.71 -5.00
N SER A 12 -6.63 2.79 -5.77
CA SER A 12 -5.80 3.92 -5.35
C SER A 12 -6.22 5.22 -6.05
N GLY A 13 -5.65 6.32 -5.58
CA GLY A 13 -5.75 7.61 -6.27
C GLY A 13 -4.95 7.65 -7.56
N LEU A 14 -5.38 8.50 -8.50
CA LEU A 14 -4.65 8.81 -9.72
C LEU A 14 -3.70 9.99 -9.48
N ASP A 15 -2.39 9.73 -9.47
CA ASP A 15 -1.37 10.79 -9.56
C ASP A 15 -1.07 11.09 -11.04
N PRO A 16 -1.53 12.23 -11.59
CA PRO A 16 -1.35 12.55 -13.00
C PRO A 16 0.11 12.85 -13.39
N SER A 17 1.01 13.08 -12.42
CA SER A 17 2.45 13.24 -12.71
C SER A 17 3.18 11.92 -13.01
N GLY A 18 2.54 10.77 -12.75
CA GLY A 18 3.17 9.44 -12.87
C GLY A 18 4.06 9.04 -11.69
N GLY A 19 4.17 9.88 -10.65
CA GLY A 19 5.05 9.63 -9.52
C GLY A 19 4.55 8.55 -8.55
N ALA A 20 3.25 8.52 -8.28
CA ALA A 20 2.60 7.67 -7.29
C ALA A 20 1.26 7.11 -7.81
N GLY A 21 0.42 6.60 -6.89
CA GLY A 21 -0.95 6.21 -7.19
C GLY A 21 -1.06 5.10 -8.24
N LEU A 22 -2.18 5.08 -8.97
CA LEU A 22 -2.47 4.05 -9.96
C LEU A 22 -1.43 3.96 -11.09
N LEU A 23 -0.81 5.07 -11.50
CA LEU A 23 0.25 5.05 -12.53
C LEU A 23 1.54 4.39 -12.00
N ARG A 24 1.89 4.65 -10.73
CA ARG A 24 2.99 3.93 -10.08
C ARG A 24 2.67 2.46 -9.86
N ASP A 25 1.45 2.15 -9.46
CA ASP A 25 1.02 0.76 -9.24
C ASP A 25 1.10 -0.03 -10.57
N LEU A 26 0.56 0.53 -11.65
CA LEU A 26 0.63 -0.08 -12.98
C LEU A 26 2.07 -0.25 -13.47
N SER A 27 2.90 0.81 -13.40
CA SER A 27 4.30 0.73 -13.85
C SER A 27 5.12 -0.29 -13.04
N THR A 28 4.84 -0.43 -11.74
CA THR A 28 5.49 -1.43 -10.89
C THR A 28 5.07 -2.84 -11.28
N LEU A 29 3.79 -3.05 -11.58
CA LEU A 29 3.23 -4.36 -11.90
C LEU A 29 3.45 -4.80 -13.36
N TYR A 30 3.77 -3.85 -14.25
CA TYR A 30 3.87 -4.08 -15.70
C TYR A 30 4.90 -5.14 -16.09
N ASP A 31 6.04 -5.17 -15.37
CA ASP A 31 7.13 -6.11 -15.65
C ASP A 31 6.89 -7.51 -15.05
N HIS A 32 5.79 -7.71 -14.31
CA HIS A 32 5.44 -9.00 -13.73
C HIS A 32 4.48 -9.81 -14.62
N PRO A 33 4.48 -11.16 -14.55
CA PRO A 33 3.62 -12.02 -15.37
C PRO A 33 2.16 -12.05 -14.89
N LEU A 34 1.58 -10.88 -14.63
CA LEU A 34 0.25 -10.68 -14.05
C LEU A 34 -0.66 -9.93 -15.03
N HIS A 35 -1.97 -10.06 -14.83
CA HIS A 35 -2.90 -9.08 -15.37
C HIS A 35 -3.14 -7.98 -14.33
N VAL A 36 -3.24 -6.72 -14.77
CA VAL A 36 -3.42 -5.58 -13.87
C VAL A 36 -4.74 -4.90 -14.17
N MET A 37 -5.57 -4.76 -13.15
CA MET A 37 -6.79 -3.95 -13.17
C MET A 37 -6.67 -2.81 -12.16
N ALA A 38 -7.43 -1.75 -12.35
CA ALA A 38 -7.43 -0.60 -11.47
C ALA A 38 -8.85 -0.11 -11.17
N VAL A 39 -9.06 0.37 -9.96
CA VAL A 39 -10.26 1.05 -9.52
C VAL A 39 -9.83 2.37 -8.88
N LEU A 40 -10.30 3.47 -9.44
CA LEU A 40 -10.01 4.80 -8.92
C LEU A 40 -10.73 5.00 -7.60
N THR A 41 -10.01 5.35 -6.54
CA THR A 41 -10.57 5.67 -5.21
C THR A 41 -10.30 7.10 -4.78
N SER A 42 -9.52 7.87 -5.56
CA SER A 42 -9.26 9.27 -5.28
C SER A 42 -8.89 10.00 -6.57
N GLU A 43 -9.65 11.03 -6.91
CA GLU A 43 -9.24 12.01 -7.92
C GLU A 43 -8.29 13.00 -7.25
N THR A 44 -7.17 13.28 -7.89
CA THR A 44 -6.20 14.24 -7.34
C THR A 44 -5.80 15.27 -8.38
N VAL A 45 -5.63 16.50 -7.92
CA VAL A 45 -4.94 17.56 -8.65
C VAL A 45 -3.57 17.70 -7.98
N GLN A 46 -2.52 17.16 -8.61
CA GLN A 46 -1.17 17.18 -8.04
C GLN A 46 -0.09 17.24 -9.12
N SER A 47 1.03 17.91 -8.82
CA SER A 47 2.28 17.86 -9.59
C SER A 47 3.23 16.84 -8.96
N SER A 48 4.47 16.71 -9.47
CA SER A 48 5.55 15.93 -8.84
C SER A 48 5.90 16.38 -7.42
N ASP A 49 5.65 17.66 -7.11
CA ASP A 49 6.11 18.30 -5.88
C ASP A 49 5.01 18.41 -4.83
N GLU A 50 3.76 18.65 -5.24
CA GLU A 50 2.68 18.98 -4.33
C GLU A 50 1.33 18.39 -4.78
N CYS A 51 0.49 18.03 -3.80
CA CYS A 51 -0.93 17.74 -4.01
C CYS A 51 -1.80 18.92 -3.59
N PHE A 52 -2.48 19.53 -4.58
CA PHE A 52 -3.32 20.71 -4.42
C PHE A 52 -4.75 20.35 -4.01
N GLU A 53 -5.26 19.22 -4.51
CA GLU A 53 -6.64 18.81 -4.26
C GLU A 53 -6.79 17.29 -4.28
N ILE A 54 -7.67 16.79 -3.42
CA ILE A 54 -8.08 15.39 -3.37
C ILE A 54 -9.60 15.34 -3.24
N LYS A 55 -10.24 14.58 -4.11
CA LYS A 55 -11.69 14.36 -4.12
C LYS A 55 -12.02 12.88 -4.25
N SER A 56 -13.21 12.54 -3.75
CA SER A 56 -13.84 11.27 -4.11
C SER A 56 -14.07 11.24 -5.62
N PRO A 57 -13.83 10.10 -6.29
CA PRO A 57 -14.05 9.98 -7.72
C PRO A 57 -15.52 10.14 -8.09
N ALA A 58 -15.78 10.61 -9.32
CA ALA A 58 -17.14 10.75 -9.85
C ALA A 58 -17.87 9.40 -9.93
N CYS A 59 -17.15 8.33 -10.28
CA CYS A 59 -17.67 6.97 -10.26
C CYS A 59 -17.36 6.30 -8.92
N ALA A 60 -18.40 5.79 -8.26
CA ALA A 60 -18.29 5.05 -7.00
C ALA A 60 -17.40 3.80 -7.15
N PRO A 61 -16.29 3.66 -6.39
CA PRO A 61 -15.37 2.52 -6.50
C PRO A 61 -16.03 1.15 -6.34
N ALA A 62 -16.99 1.01 -5.42
CA ALA A 62 -17.72 -0.24 -5.21
C ALA A 62 -18.51 -0.61 -6.47
N THR A 63 -19.19 0.37 -7.08
CA THR A 63 -19.91 0.17 -8.34
C THR A 63 -18.94 -0.23 -9.46
N THR A 64 -17.82 0.47 -9.62
CA THR A 64 -16.80 0.13 -10.63
C THR A 64 -16.27 -1.29 -10.44
N PHE A 65 -15.91 -1.67 -9.21
CA PHE A 65 -15.41 -3.00 -8.92
C PHE A 65 -16.46 -4.08 -9.17
N SER A 66 -17.73 -3.87 -8.81
CA SER A 66 -18.81 -4.83 -9.07
C SER A 66 -18.99 -5.16 -10.57
N LYS A 67 -18.57 -4.25 -11.47
CA LYS A 67 -18.59 -4.47 -12.92
C LYS A 67 -17.35 -5.20 -13.44
N LEU A 68 -16.21 -5.09 -12.74
CA LEU A 68 -14.98 -5.79 -13.06
C LEU A 68 -14.93 -7.20 -12.43
N ALA A 69 -15.54 -7.39 -11.26
CA ALA A 69 -15.51 -8.64 -10.52
C ALA A 69 -15.91 -9.89 -11.35
N PRO A 70 -16.93 -9.83 -12.24
CA PRO A 70 -17.33 -10.99 -13.06
C PRO A 70 -16.27 -11.48 -14.05
N ILE A 71 -15.28 -10.65 -14.40
CA ILE A 71 -14.21 -11.00 -15.34
C ILE A 71 -12.89 -11.35 -14.63
N LEU A 72 -12.86 -11.34 -13.29
CA LEU A 72 -11.67 -11.75 -12.55
C LEU A 72 -11.42 -13.27 -12.72
N PRO A 73 -10.17 -13.69 -12.98
CA PRO A 73 -9.81 -15.10 -13.04
C PRO A 73 -9.76 -15.72 -11.64
N GLY A 74 -9.49 -17.03 -11.55
CA GLY A 74 -9.51 -17.77 -10.29
C GLY A 74 -8.61 -17.19 -9.18
N THR A 75 -7.34 -16.88 -9.48
CA THR A 75 -6.41 -16.30 -8.51
C THR A 75 -6.23 -14.81 -8.74
N TRP A 76 -6.50 -14.00 -7.72
CA TRP A 76 -6.28 -12.57 -7.76
C TRP A 76 -5.97 -12.01 -6.37
N GLY A 77 -5.43 -10.80 -6.34
CA GLY A 77 -5.14 -10.07 -5.12
C GLY A 77 -5.36 -8.56 -5.28
N ALA A 78 -5.42 -7.86 -4.17
CA ALA A 78 -5.76 -6.44 -4.11
C ALA A 78 -4.65 -5.61 -3.47
N LYS A 79 -4.39 -4.43 -4.02
CA LYS A 79 -3.63 -3.38 -3.34
C LYS A 79 -4.56 -2.22 -3.05
N LEU A 80 -4.67 -1.82 -1.78
CA LEU A 80 -5.36 -0.60 -1.36
C LEU A 80 -4.32 0.49 -1.10
N GLY A 81 -4.45 1.63 -1.78
CA GLY A 81 -3.61 2.81 -1.62
C GLY A 81 -4.38 3.97 -1.01
N LEU A 82 -4.37 5.11 -1.68
CA LEU A 82 -5.08 6.32 -1.23
C LEU A 82 -6.60 6.11 -1.32
N LEU A 83 -7.34 6.31 -0.23
CA LEU A 83 -8.79 6.07 -0.13
C LEU A 83 -9.54 7.35 0.27
N ALA A 84 -9.59 8.34 -0.62
CA ALA A 84 -10.40 9.56 -0.46
C ALA A 84 -11.90 9.34 -0.75
N ILE A 85 -12.51 8.34 -0.13
CA ILE A 85 -13.92 8.01 -0.25
C ILE A 85 -14.64 8.10 1.11
N SER A 86 -15.96 8.23 1.08
CA SER A 86 -16.76 8.23 2.31
C SER A 86 -16.68 6.87 3.03
N ALA A 87 -16.95 6.88 4.34
CA ALA A 87 -17.06 5.66 5.13
C ALA A 87 -18.12 4.69 4.55
N ASP A 88 -19.24 5.22 4.05
CA ASP A 88 -20.29 4.40 3.43
C ASP A 88 -19.80 3.74 2.14
N GLU A 89 -19.07 4.46 1.31
CA GLU A 89 -18.53 3.91 0.06
C GLU A 89 -17.41 2.90 0.33
N LEU A 90 -16.57 3.13 1.34
CA LEU A 90 -15.58 2.14 1.79
C LEU A 90 -16.27 0.86 2.30
N SER A 91 -17.32 1.00 3.09
CA SER A 91 -18.13 -0.14 3.57
C SER A 91 -18.72 -0.95 2.41
N ARG A 92 -19.29 -0.27 1.40
CA ARG A 92 -19.77 -0.91 0.17
C ARG A 92 -18.66 -1.65 -0.57
N LEU A 93 -17.50 -1.01 -0.76
CA LEU A 93 -16.36 -1.62 -1.43
C LEU A 93 -15.85 -2.86 -0.67
N MET A 94 -15.74 -2.78 0.66
CA MET A 94 -15.36 -3.91 1.49
C MET A 94 -16.41 -5.01 1.47
N GLY A 95 -17.69 -4.69 1.31
CA GLY A 95 -18.77 -5.66 1.07
C GLY A 95 -18.54 -6.44 -0.24
N GLU A 96 -18.22 -5.77 -1.33
CA GLU A 96 -17.88 -6.43 -2.60
C GLU A 96 -16.63 -7.31 -2.48
N LEU A 97 -15.59 -6.84 -1.79
CA LEU A 97 -14.40 -7.65 -1.48
C LEU A 97 -14.69 -8.80 -0.52
N ALA A 98 -15.70 -8.72 0.34
CA ALA A 98 -16.09 -9.85 1.19
C ALA A 98 -16.87 -10.91 0.40
N HIS A 99 -17.66 -10.49 -0.60
CA HIS A 99 -18.39 -11.38 -1.51
C HIS A 99 -17.48 -12.12 -2.47
N LEU A 100 -16.47 -11.44 -3.00
CA LEU A 100 -15.40 -12.03 -3.79
C LEU A 100 -14.08 -11.67 -3.08
N PRO A 101 -13.54 -12.55 -2.21
CA PRO A 101 -12.34 -12.24 -1.45
C PRO A 101 -11.05 -12.34 -2.28
N PRO A 102 -10.18 -11.32 -2.25
CA PRO A 102 -8.84 -11.44 -2.78
C PRO A 102 -8.05 -12.43 -1.95
N ARG A 103 -7.29 -13.32 -2.61
CA ARG A 103 -6.42 -14.27 -1.92
C ARG A 103 -5.35 -13.56 -1.10
N TYR A 104 -4.85 -12.45 -1.65
CA TYR A 104 -3.83 -11.60 -1.05
C TYR A 104 -4.30 -10.15 -1.08
N LEU A 105 -4.20 -9.44 0.04
CA LEU A 105 -4.46 -8.01 0.08
C LEU A 105 -3.33 -7.30 0.80
N ILE A 106 -2.87 -6.18 0.25
CA ILE A 106 -2.00 -5.24 0.96
C ILE A 106 -2.63 -3.87 0.98
N TRP A 107 -2.72 -3.28 2.16
CA TRP A 107 -3.14 -1.90 2.34
C TRP A 107 -1.94 -1.04 2.73
N ASP A 108 -1.69 0.02 1.95
CA ASP A 108 -0.79 1.12 2.29
C ASP A 108 -1.65 2.23 2.92
N PRO A 109 -1.65 2.38 4.27
CA PRO A 109 -2.61 3.21 5.00
C PRO A 109 -2.20 4.69 4.95
N ILE A 110 -2.21 5.27 3.75
CA ILE A 110 -1.75 6.64 3.48
C ILE A 110 -2.59 7.63 4.30
N LEU A 111 -2.00 8.16 5.38
CA LEU A 111 -2.65 9.14 6.24
C LEU A 111 -2.79 10.48 5.51
N ASN A 112 -1.70 10.92 4.87
CA ASN A 112 -1.61 12.16 4.12
C ASN A 112 -0.74 11.96 2.88
N PRO A 113 -0.94 12.76 1.82
CA PRO A 113 0.03 12.88 0.73
C PRO A 113 1.40 13.23 1.28
N SER A 114 2.45 12.85 0.54
CA SER A 114 3.82 13.18 0.95
C SER A 114 4.09 14.68 1.03
N GLN A 115 3.34 15.50 0.29
CA GLN A 115 3.34 16.96 0.33
C GLN A 115 1.98 17.50 -0.12
N GLY A 116 1.54 18.60 0.48
CA GLY A 116 0.28 19.28 0.15
C GLY A 116 -0.84 19.01 1.14
N VAL A 117 -2.09 19.01 0.65
CA VAL A 117 -3.30 19.02 1.49
C VAL A 117 -3.45 17.70 2.27
N GLY A 118 -3.61 17.82 3.59
CA GLY A 118 -3.90 16.68 4.46
C GLY A 118 -5.27 16.07 4.15
N LEU A 119 -5.38 14.74 4.24
CA LEU A 119 -6.58 14.00 3.83
C LEU A 119 -7.31 13.39 5.03
N HIS A 120 -6.61 12.58 5.83
CA HIS A 120 -7.22 11.84 6.92
C HIS A 120 -6.74 12.34 8.28
N SER A 121 -7.66 12.39 9.24
CA SER A 121 -7.31 12.48 10.65
C SER A 121 -6.89 11.11 11.19
N ASN A 122 -6.16 11.06 12.31
CA ASN A 122 -5.77 9.79 12.94
C ASN A 122 -7.00 8.90 13.25
N GLY A 123 -8.10 9.50 13.72
CA GLY A 123 -9.35 8.79 13.99
C GLY A 123 -9.96 8.17 12.72
N SER A 124 -9.93 8.91 11.61
CA SER A 124 -10.39 8.40 10.31
C SER A 124 -9.58 7.19 9.84
N LEU A 125 -8.25 7.20 10.04
CA LEU A 125 -7.40 6.07 9.65
C LEU A 125 -7.71 4.79 10.42
N LEU A 126 -7.91 4.90 11.73
CA LEU A 126 -8.28 3.75 12.58
C LEU A 126 -9.66 3.19 12.21
N ASP A 127 -10.63 4.05 11.89
CA ASP A 127 -11.96 3.60 11.48
C ASP A 127 -11.95 2.92 10.10
N MET A 128 -11.13 3.40 9.16
CA MET A 128 -10.87 2.69 7.91
C MET A 128 -10.22 1.32 8.16
N ALA A 129 -9.25 1.24 9.08
CA ALA A 129 -8.59 -0.01 9.43
C ALA A 129 -9.56 -1.05 10.01
N LYS A 130 -10.53 -0.62 10.84
CA LYS A 130 -11.61 -1.48 11.33
C LYS A 130 -12.46 -2.03 10.19
N GLN A 131 -12.91 -1.15 9.29
CA GLN A 131 -13.76 -1.56 8.16
C GLN A 131 -13.04 -2.55 7.25
N ILE A 132 -11.80 -2.23 6.85
CA ILE A 132 -10.98 -3.08 5.99
C ILE A 132 -10.70 -4.41 6.69
N GLY A 133 -10.10 -4.40 7.88
CA GLY A 133 -9.73 -5.64 8.57
C GLY A 133 -10.92 -6.57 8.84
N SER A 134 -12.11 -6.02 9.14
CA SER A 134 -13.33 -6.80 9.41
C SER A 134 -13.84 -7.60 8.20
N ALA A 135 -13.47 -7.21 6.98
CA ALA A 135 -13.86 -7.89 5.75
C ALA A 135 -12.97 -9.11 5.43
N ARG A 136 -11.86 -9.30 6.15
CA ARG A 136 -10.93 -10.41 5.90
C ARG A 136 -11.59 -11.77 6.16
N ARG A 137 -11.44 -12.71 5.21
CA ARG A 137 -11.75 -14.13 5.40
C ARG A 137 -10.55 -14.88 5.98
N SER A 138 -10.79 -15.93 6.76
CA SER A 138 -9.73 -16.62 7.53
C SER A 138 -8.62 -17.24 6.69
N ASP A 139 -8.89 -17.55 5.42
CA ASP A 139 -7.97 -18.15 4.45
C ASP A 139 -7.24 -17.11 3.58
N CYS A 140 -7.49 -15.82 3.79
CA CYS A 140 -6.89 -14.71 3.05
C CYS A 140 -5.75 -14.06 3.83
N ASP A 141 -4.67 -13.71 3.13
CA ASP A 141 -3.48 -13.06 3.70
C ASP A 141 -3.59 -11.56 3.45
N TRP A 142 -4.07 -10.84 4.47
CA TRP A 142 -4.28 -9.38 4.43
C TRP A 142 -3.22 -8.68 5.27
N VAL A 143 -2.48 -7.80 4.63
CA VAL A 143 -1.31 -7.11 5.17
C VAL A 143 -1.59 -5.62 5.20
N ILE A 144 -1.15 -4.96 6.26
CA ILE A 144 -1.11 -3.50 6.33
C ILE A 144 0.35 -3.05 6.36
N SER A 145 0.69 -2.01 5.61
CA SER A 145 2.07 -1.57 5.40
C SER A 145 2.31 -0.12 5.86
N PRO A 146 2.07 0.23 7.13
CA PRO A 146 2.20 1.61 7.59
C PRO A 146 3.66 2.05 7.64
N ASN A 147 3.90 3.35 7.45
CA ASN A 147 5.11 4.01 7.97
C ASN A 147 4.96 4.34 9.47
N TRP A 148 6.00 4.85 10.12
CA TRP A 148 5.96 5.20 11.55
C TRP A 148 4.88 6.22 11.95
N ILE A 149 4.57 7.20 11.10
CA ILE A 149 3.52 8.19 11.39
C ILE A 149 2.15 7.50 11.39
N GLU A 150 1.89 6.68 10.37
CA GLU A 150 0.66 5.90 10.23
C GLU A 150 0.53 4.84 11.32
N PHE A 151 1.63 4.17 11.67
CA PHE A 151 1.67 3.16 12.73
C PHE A 151 1.27 3.77 14.08
N LYS A 152 1.79 4.97 14.41
CA LYS A 152 1.38 5.70 15.61
C LYS A 152 -0.07 6.18 15.57
N ALA A 153 -0.63 6.43 14.39
CA ALA A 153 -2.04 6.78 14.26
C ALA A 153 -2.97 5.55 14.43
N LEU A 154 -2.50 4.37 14.02
CA LEU A 154 -3.22 3.09 14.11
C LEU A 154 -3.08 2.39 15.47
N THR A 155 -2.08 2.77 16.26
CA THR A 155 -1.73 2.13 17.53
C THR A 155 -1.52 3.18 18.63
N SER A 156 -1.14 2.75 19.83
CA SER A 156 -0.68 3.64 20.90
C SER A 156 0.85 3.65 21.03
N ALA A 157 1.56 3.34 19.94
CA ALA A 157 3.02 3.26 19.90
C ALA A 157 3.70 4.62 20.14
N THR A 158 4.91 4.57 20.70
CA THR A 158 5.82 5.72 20.85
C THR A 158 6.92 5.69 19.79
N ASP A 159 7.69 6.79 19.70
CA ASP A 159 8.86 6.84 18.84
C ASP A 159 9.95 5.88 19.35
N SER A 160 10.54 5.10 18.44
CA SER A 160 11.60 4.12 18.69
C SER A 160 11.22 3.01 19.67
N MET A 161 10.92 1.83 19.15
CA MET A 161 10.52 0.65 19.92
C MET A 161 11.42 -0.54 19.60
N GLU A 162 11.71 -1.36 20.62
CA GLU A 162 12.38 -2.63 20.42
C GLU A 162 11.44 -3.64 19.73
N PRO A 163 11.96 -4.67 19.04
CA PRO A 163 11.15 -5.64 18.31
C PRO A 163 10.04 -6.30 19.15
N LYS A 164 10.30 -6.57 20.44
CA LYS A 164 9.29 -7.15 21.34
C LYS A 164 8.14 -6.18 21.63
N ASP A 165 8.45 -4.90 21.78
CA ASP A 165 7.43 -3.88 22.02
C ASP A 165 6.60 -3.61 20.76
N LEU A 166 7.21 -3.73 19.58
CA LEU A 166 6.53 -3.64 18.29
C LEU A 166 5.46 -4.72 18.13
N ILE A 167 5.72 -5.97 18.55
CA ILE A 167 4.71 -7.04 18.53
C ILE A 167 3.51 -6.65 19.41
N ASN A 168 3.78 -6.19 20.64
CA ASN A 168 2.72 -5.80 21.57
C ASN A 168 1.88 -4.63 21.04
N ALA A 169 2.52 -3.60 20.48
CA ALA A 169 1.84 -2.46 19.88
C ALA A 169 1.00 -2.86 18.65
N SER A 170 1.45 -3.87 17.89
CA SER A 170 0.76 -4.35 16.68
C SER A 170 -0.47 -5.22 16.97
N ARG A 171 -0.67 -5.66 18.22
CA ARG A 171 -1.82 -6.50 18.60
C ARG A 171 -3.16 -5.84 18.28
N SER A 172 -3.28 -4.52 18.45
CA SER A 172 -4.52 -3.81 18.10
C SER A 172 -4.86 -4.00 16.63
N ILE A 173 -3.87 -3.92 15.74
CA ILE A 173 -4.02 -4.10 14.29
C ILE A 173 -4.42 -5.54 13.95
N PHE A 174 -3.81 -6.54 14.59
CA PHE A 174 -4.21 -7.94 14.38
C PHE A 174 -5.64 -8.21 14.85
N ASN A 175 -6.08 -7.58 15.95
CA ASN A 175 -7.46 -7.65 16.43
C ASN A 175 -8.46 -6.98 15.47
N LEU A 176 -8.02 -6.05 14.61
CA LEU A 176 -8.87 -5.50 13.55
C LEU A 176 -9.12 -6.49 12.41
N GLY A 177 -8.34 -7.57 12.32
CA GLY A 177 -8.43 -8.54 11.26
C GLY A 177 -7.33 -8.43 10.20
N PHE A 178 -6.19 -7.80 10.48
CA PHE A 178 -5.00 -7.99 9.63
C PHE A 178 -4.21 -9.23 10.07
N SER A 179 -3.57 -9.90 9.12
CA SER A 179 -2.79 -11.11 9.38
C SER A 179 -1.31 -10.81 9.62
N CYS A 180 -0.76 -9.83 8.91
CA CYS A 180 0.61 -9.36 9.06
C CYS A 180 0.66 -7.83 8.97
N LEU A 181 1.73 -7.25 9.51
CA LEU A 181 2.05 -5.85 9.42
C LEU A 181 3.46 -5.67 8.85
N TRP A 182 3.62 -4.79 7.86
CA TRP A 182 4.93 -4.36 7.38
C TRP A 182 5.18 -2.91 7.81
N LEU A 183 5.95 -2.73 8.88
CA LEU A 183 6.33 -1.41 9.37
C LEU A 183 7.49 -0.87 8.54
N LYS A 184 7.22 0.16 7.74
CA LYS A 184 8.21 0.82 6.89
C LYS A 184 8.99 1.87 7.68
N GLY A 185 10.31 1.72 7.70
CA GLY A 185 11.24 2.48 8.52
C GLY A 185 11.58 3.87 7.99
N GLY A 186 11.15 4.26 6.79
CA GLY A 186 11.61 5.50 6.11
C GLY A 186 11.50 6.79 6.93
N HIS A 187 10.63 6.83 7.94
CA HIS A 187 10.41 7.97 8.85
C HIS A 187 11.00 7.79 10.26
N GLY A 188 11.71 6.70 10.55
CA GLY A 188 12.40 6.49 11.83
C GLY A 188 13.58 7.43 12.03
N MET A 189 14.13 7.51 13.25
CA MET A 189 15.32 8.31 13.57
C MET A 189 16.62 7.52 13.29
N GLY A 190 17.71 8.21 12.95
CA GLY A 190 19.05 7.62 12.78
C GLY A 190 19.53 7.44 11.33
N GLU A 191 20.80 7.03 11.20
CA GLU A 191 21.53 6.87 9.94
C GLU A 191 21.12 5.62 9.15
N SER A 192 20.54 4.62 9.81
CA SER A 192 20.02 3.40 9.20
C SER A 192 18.50 3.35 9.25
N ILE A 193 17.86 3.01 8.13
CA ILE A 193 16.44 2.71 8.03
C ILE A 193 16.25 1.21 8.25
N ARG A 194 15.31 0.83 9.14
CA ARG A 194 14.91 -0.57 9.36
C ARG A 194 13.43 -0.75 9.12
N ASP A 195 13.12 -1.71 8.25
CA ASP A 195 11.76 -2.18 8.02
C ASP A 195 11.53 -3.47 8.80
N TYR A 196 10.33 -3.64 9.36
CA TYR A 196 9.96 -4.83 10.12
C TYR A 196 8.74 -5.52 9.52
N TRP A 197 8.83 -6.83 9.36
CA TRP A 197 7.69 -7.70 9.13
C TRP A 197 7.22 -8.27 10.46
N ILE A 198 5.97 -8.00 10.81
CA ILE A 198 5.42 -8.32 12.13
C ILE A 198 4.20 -9.21 11.97
N THR A 199 4.17 -10.27 12.77
CA THR A 199 3.04 -11.18 12.93
C THR A 199 2.63 -11.22 14.40
N ASN A 200 1.57 -11.96 14.75
CA ASN A 200 1.18 -12.15 16.14
C ASN A 200 2.30 -12.73 17.04
N ASN A 201 3.25 -13.46 16.46
CA ASN A 201 4.23 -14.24 17.21
C ASN A 201 5.68 -13.80 16.98
N ASP A 202 5.95 -13.02 15.93
CA ASP A 202 7.30 -12.74 15.50
C ASP A 202 7.44 -11.33 14.89
N CYS A 203 8.64 -10.77 14.98
CA CYS A 203 9.01 -9.48 14.42
C CYS A 203 10.40 -9.61 13.80
N VAL A 204 10.43 -9.62 12.46
CA VAL A 204 11.63 -9.88 11.67
C VAL A 204 12.04 -8.61 10.95
N ALA A 205 13.30 -8.22 11.08
CA ALA A 205 13.87 -7.17 10.26
C ALA A 205 13.93 -7.63 8.80
N ILE A 206 13.34 -6.85 7.89
CA ILE A 206 13.36 -7.13 6.45
C ILE A 206 14.70 -6.72 5.88
N ALA A 207 15.13 -5.49 6.17
CA ALA A 207 16.40 -4.97 5.74
C ALA A 207 16.87 -3.81 6.64
N THR A 208 18.18 -3.55 6.60
CA THR A 208 18.81 -2.35 7.16
C THR A 208 19.61 -1.70 6.06
N HIS A 209 19.29 -0.45 5.73
CA HIS A 209 20.03 0.32 4.72
C HIS A 209 20.37 1.71 5.24
N GLU A 210 21.42 2.31 4.69
CA GLU A 210 21.73 3.69 4.95
C GLU A 210 20.60 4.61 4.47
N ARG A 211 20.34 5.66 5.24
CA ARG A 211 19.34 6.66 4.89
C ARG A 211 19.81 7.43 3.67
N ASN A 212 19.12 7.24 2.55
CA ASN A 212 19.35 8.05 1.37
C ASN A 212 18.73 9.46 1.57
N PRO A 213 19.47 10.56 1.31
CA PRO A 213 18.92 11.91 1.38
C PRO A 213 17.85 12.17 0.32
N VAL A 214 17.90 11.48 -0.82
CA VAL A 214 16.92 11.58 -1.89
C VAL A 214 15.62 10.93 -1.44
N LYS A 215 14.49 11.64 -1.53
CA LYS A 215 13.16 11.12 -1.14
C LYS A 215 12.27 11.00 -2.37
N PRO A 216 12.49 9.97 -3.21
CA PRO A 216 11.74 9.86 -4.44
C PRO A 216 10.26 9.67 -4.16
N ARG A 217 9.41 10.16 -5.06
CA ARG A 217 7.97 9.97 -4.97
C ARG A 217 7.59 8.55 -5.39
N GLY A 218 6.59 7.99 -4.70
CA GLY A 218 6.02 6.69 -5.06
C GLY A 218 6.64 5.47 -4.39
N THR A 219 7.58 5.62 -3.44
CA THR A 219 8.23 4.50 -2.75
C THR A 219 7.23 3.56 -2.07
N GLY A 220 6.23 4.09 -1.35
CA GLY A 220 5.18 3.28 -0.69
C GLY A 220 4.31 2.51 -1.69
N CYS A 221 3.89 3.17 -2.78
CA CYS A 221 3.13 2.54 -3.86
C CYS A 221 3.95 1.44 -4.56
N PHE A 222 5.23 1.69 -4.80
CA PHE A 222 6.14 0.69 -5.35
C PHE A 222 6.27 -0.54 -4.43
N LEU A 223 6.56 -0.33 -3.15
CA LEU A 223 6.75 -1.44 -2.19
C LEU A 223 5.49 -2.30 -2.07
N SER A 224 4.32 -1.67 -1.91
CA SER A 224 3.05 -2.39 -1.77
C SER A 224 2.66 -3.13 -3.06
N SER A 225 2.83 -2.49 -4.22
CA SER A 225 2.54 -3.14 -5.51
C SER A 225 3.51 -4.27 -5.83
N SER A 226 4.80 -4.09 -5.57
CA SER A 226 5.83 -5.12 -5.75
C SER A 226 5.60 -6.32 -4.83
N TRP A 227 5.24 -6.07 -3.56
CA TRP A 227 4.87 -7.14 -2.62
C TRP A 227 3.71 -7.96 -3.13
N LEU A 228 2.64 -7.31 -3.60
CA LEU A 228 1.48 -8.01 -4.16
C LEU A 228 1.89 -8.84 -5.38
N ALA A 229 2.78 -8.32 -6.22
CA ALA A 229 3.26 -9.01 -7.40
C ALA A 229 3.98 -10.32 -7.03
N TYR A 230 4.90 -10.26 -6.08
CA TYR A 230 5.64 -11.43 -5.61
C TYR A 230 4.75 -12.44 -4.89
N ARG A 231 3.77 -11.95 -4.10
CA ARG A 231 2.81 -12.82 -3.43
C ARG A 231 1.95 -13.60 -4.44
N LEU A 232 1.49 -12.96 -5.50
CA LEU A 232 0.74 -13.59 -6.60
C LEU A 232 1.57 -14.58 -7.43
N GLN A 233 2.90 -14.45 -7.41
CA GLN A 233 3.83 -15.40 -8.04
C GLN A 233 4.23 -16.57 -7.13
N GLY A 234 3.74 -16.60 -5.89
CA GLY A 234 3.89 -17.74 -4.97
C GLY A 234 4.93 -17.56 -3.86
N LEU A 235 5.63 -16.43 -3.79
CA LEU A 235 6.51 -16.13 -2.66
C LEU A 235 5.68 -15.94 -1.38
N ASN A 236 6.25 -16.25 -0.21
CA ASN A 236 5.58 -15.97 1.06
C ASN A 236 5.61 -14.45 1.39
N GLY A 237 4.84 -14.02 2.38
CA GLY A 237 4.70 -12.59 2.71
C GLY A 237 6.01 -11.89 3.07
N LEU A 238 6.86 -12.54 3.88
CA LEU A 238 8.16 -11.98 4.28
C LEU A 238 9.16 -11.94 3.12
N GLU A 239 9.24 -13.00 2.32
CA GLU A 239 10.07 -13.05 1.11
C GLU A 239 9.65 -12.00 0.09
N SER A 240 8.34 -11.82 -0.11
CA SER A 240 7.79 -10.80 -1.00
C SER A 240 8.18 -9.39 -0.53
N ALA A 241 8.19 -9.14 0.79
CA ALA A 241 8.60 -7.86 1.35
C ALA A 241 10.11 -7.61 1.18
N ARG A 242 10.95 -8.63 1.42
CA ARG A 242 12.40 -8.54 1.18
C ARG A 242 12.72 -8.22 -0.27
N GLN A 243 12.12 -8.96 -1.21
CA GLN A 243 12.36 -8.75 -2.62
C GLN A 243 11.89 -7.37 -3.09
N ALA A 244 10.73 -6.91 -2.63
CA ALA A 244 10.23 -5.57 -2.91
C ALA A 244 11.17 -4.47 -2.38
N THR A 245 11.72 -4.64 -1.17
CA THR A 245 12.71 -3.71 -0.61
C THR A 245 14.00 -3.70 -1.42
N ASP A 246 14.51 -4.87 -1.81
CA ASP A 246 15.74 -4.98 -2.62
C ASP A 246 15.58 -4.33 -3.99
N ASP A 247 14.42 -4.49 -4.64
CA ASP A 247 14.16 -3.85 -5.93
C ASP A 247 13.98 -2.34 -5.82
N LEU A 248 13.37 -1.86 -4.73
CA LEU A 248 13.29 -0.43 -4.45
C LEU A 248 14.69 0.19 -4.36
N GLN A 249 15.63 -0.47 -3.68
CA GLN A 249 17.01 0.00 -3.53
C GLN A 249 17.70 0.14 -4.89
N LYS A 250 17.52 -0.83 -5.80
CA LYS A 250 18.08 -0.79 -7.16
C LYS A 250 17.51 0.37 -7.98
N LEU A 251 16.23 0.69 -7.81
CA LEU A 251 15.58 1.78 -8.53
C LEU A 251 15.92 3.17 -7.99
N TRP A 252 16.42 3.26 -6.75
CA TRP A 252 16.74 4.53 -6.12
C TRP A 252 17.80 5.30 -6.91
N SER A 253 18.83 4.62 -7.41
CA SER A 253 19.89 5.24 -8.24
C SER A 253 19.41 5.68 -9.62
N THR A 254 18.22 5.24 -10.04
CA THR A 254 17.57 5.63 -11.30
C THR A 254 16.44 6.64 -11.09
N SER A 255 16.33 7.20 -9.88
CA SER A 255 15.35 8.25 -9.62
C SER A 255 15.83 9.58 -10.19
N ASP A 256 14.96 10.27 -10.91
CA ASP A 256 15.31 11.53 -11.58
C ASP A 256 14.20 12.57 -11.39
N VAL A 257 14.46 13.83 -11.73
CA VAL A 257 13.50 14.93 -11.58
C VAL A 257 12.89 15.28 -12.93
N LEU A 258 11.56 15.40 -12.99
CA LEU A 258 10.90 15.89 -14.21
C LEU A 258 11.33 17.33 -14.53
N PRO A 259 11.36 17.75 -15.81
CA PRO A 259 11.60 19.14 -16.16
C PRO A 259 10.62 20.08 -15.42
N GLY A 260 11.17 21.02 -14.65
CA GLY A 260 10.39 21.98 -13.85
C GLY A 260 9.89 21.47 -12.50
N GLY A 261 10.17 20.21 -12.15
CA GLY A 261 9.93 19.67 -10.81
C GLY A 261 11.15 19.82 -9.90
N THR A 262 10.99 19.52 -8.61
CA THR A 262 12.09 19.48 -7.62
C THR A 262 12.27 18.12 -6.98
N ARG A 263 11.23 17.29 -7.01
CA ARG A 263 11.22 15.98 -6.37
C ARG A 263 11.53 14.85 -7.36
N PRO A 264 12.49 13.97 -7.02
CA PRO A 264 12.76 12.81 -7.84
C PRO A 264 11.57 11.85 -7.91
N ILE A 265 11.36 11.24 -9.07
CA ILE A 265 10.38 10.19 -9.31
C ILE A 265 11.14 8.88 -9.53
N LEU A 266 10.64 7.81 -8.92
CA LEU A 266 11.28 6.50 -8.97
C LEU A 266 11.32 5.95 -10.41
N GLY A 267 12.48 5.53 -10.89
CA GLY A 267 12.62 4.81 -12.16
C GLY A 267 12.05 5.55 -13.38
N LEU A 268 12.26 6.87 -13.46
CA LEU A 268 12.08 7.60 -14.73
C LEU A 268 13.06 7.00 -15.75
N ARG A 269 12.54 6.63 -16.92
CA ARG A 269 13.31 6.07 -18.05
C ARG A 269 13.10 6.92 -19.28
#